data_AF-A0A7R9Q117-F1
#
_entry.id   AF-A0A7R9Q117-F1
#
_cell.length_a   1.000
_cell.length_b   1.000
_cell.length_c   1.000
_cell.angle_alpha   90.00
_cell.angle_beta   90.00
_cell.angle_gamma   90.00
#
_symmetry.space_group_name_H-M   'P 1'
#
loop_
_entity.id
_entity.type
_entity.pdbx_description
1 polymer ?
#
loop_
_entity_poly.entity_id
_entity_poly.type
_entity_poly.pdbx_seq_one_letter_code
_entity_poly.pdbx_strand_id
1 'polypeptide(L)'
;MSGPTGGPSLQLDASKMQLVADLEIEMMSDMYNRMTRACHKKCIPPKYRDSELNKGESVCIDRCVAKYLDVHEKIGKKLTTLSMQDDDMMKKLQQQQDLTAGPQAVNP
;
A
#
# COMPACT_ATOMS: atom_id res chain seq x y z
N MET A 1 1.61 -27.84 45.81
CA MET A 1 0.71 -26.85 45.20
C MET A 1 1.45 -26.17 44.07
N SER A 2 1.28 -26.77 42.90
CA SER A 2 2.13 -26.70 41.72
C SER A 2 1.40 -25.96 40.61
N GLY A 3 1.90 -24.77 40.24
CA GLY A 3 1.73 -24.12 38.92
C GLY A 3 0.31 -23.69 38.47
N PRO A 4 0.19 -22.86 37.41
CA PRO A 4 1.16 -22.71 36.33
C PRO A 4 1.75 -21.30 36.16
N THR A 5 3.03 -21.33 35.83
CA THR A 5 3.80 -20.35 35.06
C THR A 5 3.15 -20.07 33.70
N GLY A 6 2.71 -18.82 33.44
CA GLY A 6 2.30 -18.34 32.12
C GLY A 6 3.29 -17.28 31.63
N GLY A 7 4.09 -17.62 30.61
CA GLY A 7 5.18 -16.79 30.10
C GLY A 7 4.74 -15.59 29.24
N PRO A 8 5.69 -14.68 28.90
CA PRO A 8 5.44 -13.50 28.09
C PRO A 8 5.50 -13.85 26.59
N SER A 9 4.34 -14.09 25.96
CA SER A 9 4.25 -14.28 24.50
C SER A 9 3.25 -13.36 23.82
N LEU A 10 2.38 -12.67 24.56
CA LEU A 10 1.36 -11.77 24.00
C LEU A 10 1.91 -10.39 23.59
N GLN A 11 3.09 -10.00 24.07
CA GLN A 11 3.65 -8.66 23.83
C GLN A 11 4.17 -8.46 22.39
N LEU A 12 4.60 -9.53 21.71
CA LEU A 12 5.15 -9.44 20.36
C LEU A 12 4.08 -9.24 19.28
N ASP A 13 2.88 -9.78 19.49
CA ASP A 13 1.77 -9.65 18.54
C ASP A 13 1.13 -8.26 18.58
N ALA A 14 1.01 -7.67 19.78
CA ALA A 14 0.52 -6.31 19.96
C ALA A 14 1.41 -5.27 19.27
N SER A 15 2.74 -5.39 19.40
CA SER A 15 3.68 -4.47 18.76
C SER A 15 3.67 -4.58 17.24
N LYS A 16 3.50 -5.79 16.69
CA LYS A 16 3.36 -5.99 15.23
C LYS A 16 2.05 -5.44 14.71
N MET A 17 0.95 -5.64 15.43
CA MET A 17 -0.36 -5.11 15.06
C MET A 17 -0.38 -3.57 15.11
N GLN A 18 0.27 -2.98 16.11
CA GLN A 18 0.45 -1.53 16.19
C GLN A 18 1.23 -1.00 14.98
N LEU A 19 2.34 -1.65 14.61
CA LEU A 19 3.13 -1.23 13.45
C LEU A 19 2.32 -1.28 12.14
N VAL A 20 1.52 -2.34 11.94
CA VAL A 20 0.66 -2.44 10.74
C VAL A 20 -0.38 -1.31 10.72
N ALA A 21 -1.02 -1.03 11.85
CA ALA A 21 -2.00 0.05 11.96
C ALA A 21 -1.36 1.42 11.69
N ASP A 22 -0.16 1.68 12.23
CA ASP A 22 0.57 2.93 12.00
C ASP A 22 0.92 3.11 10.52
N LEU A 23 1.35 2.03 9.85
CA LEU A 23 1.62 2.03 8.41
C LEU A 23 0.34 2.29 7.58
N GLU A 24 -0.79 1.68 7.94
CA GLU A 24 -2.08 1.92 7.28
C GLU A 24 -2.47 3.40 7.37
N ILE A 25 -2.32 4.01 8.54
CA ILE A 25 -2.62 5.43 8.76
C ILE A 25 -1.70 6.33 7.92
N GLU A 26 -0.40 6.03 7.87
CA GLU A 26 0.55 6.81 7.08
C GLU A 26 0.23 6.73 5.58
N MET A 27 -0.08 5.54 5.08
CA MET A 27 -0.48 5.32 3.69
C MET A 27 -1.77 6.05 3.34
N MET A 28 -2.79 5.97 4.19
CA MET A 28 -4.06 6.70 3.98
C MET A 28 -3.84 8.22 4.00
N SER A 29 -2.93 8.70 4.84
CA SER A 29 -2.59 10.12 4.94
C SER A 29 -1.90 10.62 3.67
N ASP A 30 -0.93 9.89 3.12
CA ASP A 30 -0.29 10.25 1.85
C ASP A 30 -1.31 10.27 0.70
N MET A 31 -2.17 9.25 0.63
CA MET A 31 -3.23 9.17 -0.37
C MET A 31 -4.18 10.37 -0.28
N TYR A 32 -4.66 10.72 0.91
CA TYR A 32 -5.53 11.87 1.14
C TYR A 32 -4.87 13.18 0.71
N ASN A 33 -3.60 13.37 1.07
CA ASN A 33 -2.82 14.56 0.74
C ASN A 33 -2.63 14.70 -0.78
N ARG A 34 -2.30 13.60 -1.48
CA ARG A 34 -2.16 13.61 -2.94
C ARG A 34 -3.49 13.85 -3.65
N MET A 35 -4.57 13.23 -3.19
CA MET A 35 -5.91 13.44 -3.72
C MET A 35 -6.36 14.88 -3.56
N THR A 36 -6.21 15.44 -2.36
CA THR A 36 -6.60 16.82 -2.06
C THR A 36 -5.85 17.80 -2.98
N ARG A 37 -4.53 17.65 -3.11
CA ARG A 37 -3.72 18.48 -4.04
C ARG A 37 -4.17 18.32 -5.48
N ALA A 38 -4.45 17.10 -5.92
CA ALA A 38 -4.87 16.82 -7.29
C ALA A 38 -6.24 17.43 -7.60
N CYS A 39 -7.23 17.26 -6.72
CA CYS A 39 -8.57 17.77 -6.92
C CYS A 39 -8.65 19.28 -6.77
N HIS A 40 -7.90 19.86 -5.83
CA HIS A 40 -7.75 21.31 -5.75
C HIS A 40 -7.19 21.88 -7.07
N LYS A 41 -6.09 21.33 -7.58
CA LYS A 41 -5.49 21.77 -8.85
C LYS A 41 -6.42 21.62 -10.06
N LYS A 42 -7.30 20.61 -10.06
CA LYS A 42 -8.21 20.33 -11.19
C LYS A 42 -9.51 21.14 -11.14
N CYS A 43 -10.02 21.42 -9.94
CA CYS A 43 -11.36 21.95 -9.74
C CYS A 43 -11.39 23.39 -9.26
N ILE A 44 -10.32 23.90 -8.68
CA ILE A 44 -10.24 25.26 -8.11
C ILE A 44 -9.36 26.14 -9.00
N PRO A 45 -9.92 27.16 -9.67
CA PRO A 45 -9.14 28.10 -10.47
C PRO A 45 -8.13 28.87 -9.60
N PRO A 46 -6.94 29.20 -10.13
CA PRO A 46 -5.94 29.96 -9.37
C PRO A 46 -6.36 31.40 -9.04
N LYS A 47 -7.36 31.93 -9.76
CA LYS A 47 -7.96 33.23 -9.48
C LYS A 47 -9.29 33.04 -8.77
N TYR A 48 -9.27 33.23 -7.46
CA TYR A 48 -10.47 33.22 -6.63
C TYR A 48 -11.31 34.46 -6.89
N ARG A 49 -12.58 34.25 -7.24
CA ARG A 49 -13.57 35.33 -7.35
C ARG A 49 -14.34 35.53 -6.05
N ASP A 50 -14.58 34.43 -5.34
CA ASP A 50 -15.35 34.37 -4.11
C ASP A 50 -14.64 33.44 -3.11
N SER A 51 -14.97 33.56 -1.82
CA SER A 51 -14.42 32.73 -0.74
C SER A 51 -15.13 31.38 -0.58
N GLU A 52 -16.30 31.23 -1.19
CA GLU A 52 -17.11 30.01 -1.12
C GLU A 52 -17.03 29.23 -2.43
N LEU A 53 -17.15 27.91 -2.34
CA LEU A 53 -17.22 27.06 -3.52
C LEU A 53 -18.52 27.31 -4.26
N ASN A 54 -18.41 27.64 -5.54
CA ASN A 54 -19.59 27.68 -6.40
C ASN A 54 -20.10 26.26 -6.68
N LYS A 55 -21.31 26.16 -7.24
CA LYS A 55 -21.93 24.88 -7.58
C LYS A 55 -21.08 24.03 -8.53
N GLY A 56 -20.36 24.67 -9.47
CA GLY A 56 -19.48 24.00 -10.42
C GLY A 56 -18.26 23.39 -9.75
N GLU A 57 -17.61 24.13 -8.86
CA GLU A 57 -16.45 23.69 -8.07
C GLU A 57 -16.83 22.53 -7.15
N SER A 58 -17.97 22.64 -6.46
CA SER A 58 -18.50 21.58 -5.57
C SER A 58 -18.72 20.28 -6.34
N VAL A 59 -19.48 20.32 -7.45
CA VAL A 59 -19.74 19.14 -8.30
C VAL A 59 -18.45 18.61 -8.95
N CYS A 60 -17.50 19.48 -9.28
CA CYS A 60 -16.20 19.06 -9.79
C CYS A 60 -15.41 18.26 -8.75
N ILE A 61 -15.35 18.73 -7.49
CA ILE A 61 -14.64 18.06 -6.40
C ILE A 61 -15.22 16.66 -6.19
N ASP A 62 -16.55 16.52 -6.09
CA ASP A 62 -17.21 15.21 -5.93
C ASP A 62 -16.82 14.24 -7.04
N ARG A 63 -16.89 14.69 -8.30
CA ARG A 63 -16.49 13.90 -9.47
C ARG A 63 -14.99 13.59 -9.48
N CYS A 64 -14.16 14.52 -9.02
CA CYS A 64 -12.72 14.34 -8.97
C CYS A 64 -12.33 13.26 -7.97
N VAL A 65 -12.87 13.32 -6.74
CA VAL A 65 -12.63 12.34 -5.69
C VAL A 65 -13.07 10.95 -6.15
N ALA A 66 -14.27 10.82 -6.71
CA ALA A 66 -14.77 9.56 -7.25
C ALA A 66 -13.83 8.96 -8.31
N LYS A 67 -13.37 9.78 -9.27
CA LYS A 67 -12.42 9.35 -10.30
C LYS A 67 -11.04 9.02 -9.72
N TYR A 68 -10.57 9.79 -8.74
CA TYR A 68 -9.28 9.56 -8.12
C TYR A 68 -9.24 8.19 -7.44
N LEU A 69 -10.28 7.86 -6.67
CA LEU A 69 -10.40 6.57 -6.00
C LEU A 69 -10.51 5.40 -6.98
N ASP A 70 -11.32 5.53 -8.03
CA ASP A 70 -11.41 4.51 -9.09
C ASP A 70 -10.06 4.25 -9.78
N VAL A 71 -9.32 5.32 -10.12
CA VAL A 71 -7.98 5.19 -10.70
C VAL A 71 -6.99 4.60 -9.69
N HIS A 72 -7.04 5.03 -8.44
CA HIS A 72 -6.18 4.50 -7.37
C HIS A 72 -6.38 3.00 -7.17
N GLU A 73 -7.63 2.53 -7.14
CA GLU A 73 -7.96 1.10 -7.04
C GLU A 73 -7.43 0.29 -8.23
N LYS A 74 -7.64 0.79 -9.46
CA LYS A 74 -7.13 0.13 -10.68
C LYS A 74 -5.61 0.02 -10.70
N ILE A 75 -4.92 1.08 -10.28
CA ILE A 75 -3.45 1.08 -10.14
C ILE A 75 -3.04 0.06 -9.08
N GLY A 76 -3.70 0.03 -7.92
CA GLY A 76 -3.43 -0.94 -6.86
C GLY A 76 -3.54 -2.39 -7.34
N LYS A 77 -4.64 -2.73 -8.01
CA LYS A 77 -4.86 -4.06 -8.62
C LYS A 77 -3.75 -4.44 -9.61
N LYS A 78 -3.35 -3.49 -10.46
CA LYS A 78 -2.28 -3.74 -11.43
C LYS A 78 -0.94 -3.94 -10.75
N LEU A 79 -0.62 -3.14 -9.72
CA LEU A 79 0.60 -3.28 -8.94
C LEU A 79 0.69 -4.65 -8.27
N THR A 80 -0.38 -5.10 -7.59
CA THR A 80 -0.44 -6.44 -7.01
C THR A 80 -0.23 -7.53 -8.04
N THR A 81 -0.85 -7.41 -9.22
CA THR A 81 -0.67 -8.38 -10.31
C THR A 81 0.78 -8.48 -10.75
N LEU A 82 1.47 -7.33 -10.88
CA LEU A 82 2.88 -7.29 -11.26
C LEU A 82 3.77 -7.90 -10.18
N SER A 83 3.54 -7.59 -8.90
CA SER A 83 4.31 -8.15 -7.79
C SER A 83 4.20 -9.68 -7.73
N MET A 84 3.01 -10.24 -7.94
CA MET A 84 2.83 -11.70 -7.99
C MET A 84 3.59 -12.33 -9.18
N GLN A 85 3.62 -11.66 -10.33
CA GLN A 85 4.37 -12.13 -11.50
C GLN A 85 5.88 -12.11 -11.24
N ASP A 86 6.39 -11.07 -10.58
CA ASP A 86 7.81 -10.96 -10.22
C ASP A 86 8.22 -12.03 -9.20
N ASP A 87 7.39 -12.29 -8.18
CA ASP A 87 7.64 -13.35 -7.19
C ASP A 87 7.68 -14.75 -7.82
N ASP A 88 6.76 -15.03 -8.73
CA ASP A 88 6.71 -16.31 -9.47
C ASP A 88 7.91 -16.47 -10.40
N MET A 89 8.34 -15.38 -11.05
CA MET A 89 9.53 -15.38 -11.90
C MET A 89 10.79 -15.60 -11.07
N MET A 90 10.93 -14.94 -9.93
CA MET A 90 12.07 -15.09 -9.02
C MET A 90 12.15 -16.50 -8.45
N LYS A 91 11.02 -17.11 -8.05
CA LYS A 91 10.99 -18.53 -7.62
C LYS A 91 11.44 -19.48 -8.70
N LYS A 92 11.02 -19.27 -9.95
CA LYS A 92 11.45 -20.09 -11.09
C LYS A 92 12.95 -19.94 -11.37
N LEU A 93 13.48 -18.72 -11.25
CA LEU A 93 14.92 -18.47 -11.37
C LEU A 93 15.71 -19.14 -10.24
N GLN A 94 15.26 -19.03 -9.00
CA GLN A 94 15.87 -19.69 -7.83
C GLN A 94 15.89 -21.21 -8.01
N GLN A 95 14.77 -21.78 -8.44
CA GLN A 95 14.65 -23.22 -8.66
C GLN A 95 15.54 -23.69 -9.83
N GLN A 96 15.67 -22.89 -10.90
CA GLN A 96 16.60 -23.19 -11.98
C GLN A 96 18.06 -23.11 -11.52
N GLN A 97 18.40 -22.16 -10.65
CA GLN A 97 19.74 -22.07 -10.04
C GLN A 97 20.07 -23.28 -9.18
N ASP A 98 19.14 -23.75 -8.34
CA ASP A 98 19.29 -24.97 -7.55
C ASP A 98 19.45 -26.23 -8.44
N LEU A 99 18.74 -26.30 -9.56
CA LEU A 99 18.90 -27.42 -10.52
C LEU A 99 20.22 -27.37 -11.31
N THR A 100 20.80 -26.19 -11.54
CA THR A 100 22.10 -26.03 -12.21
C THR A 100 23.30 -26.12 -11.26
N ALA A 101 23.09 -25.93 -9.95
CA ALA A 101 24.08 -26.13 -8.89
C ALA A 101 24.11 -27.60 -8.42
N GLY A 102 24.35 -28.54 -9.34
CA GLY A 102 24.69 -29.93 -8.99
C GLY A 102 26.04 -30.04 -8.24
N PRO A 103 26.29 -31.11 -7.46
CA PRO A 103 27.27 -31.13 -6.38
C PRO A 103 28.72 -31.17 -6.89
N GLN A 104 29.43 -30.05 -6.77
CA GLN A 104 30.89 -30.03 -6.69
C GLN A 104 31.34 -29.53 -5.30
N ALA A 105 31.01 -30.29 -4.26
CA ALA A 105 31.60 -30.12 -2.93
C ALA A 105 31.47 -31.41 -2.09
N VAL A 106 31.76 -32.57 -2.67
CA VAL A 106 32.10 -33.79 -1.92
C VAL A 106 33.20 -34.53 -2.67
N ASN A 107 34.46 -34.30 -2.32
CA ASN A 107 35.54 -35.30 -2.32
C ASN A 107 36.90 -34.68 -1.92
N PRO A 108 37.85 -35.49 -1.44
CA PRO A 108 37.77 -36.61 -0.48
C PRO A 108 38.10 -36.16 0.96
#